data_AF-A0A926Y3T4-F1
#
_entry.id   AF-A0A926Y3T4-F1
#
_cell.length_a   1.000
_cell.length_b   1.000
_cell.length_c   1.000
_cell.angle_alpha   90.00
_cell.angle_beta   90.00
_cell.angle_gamma   90.00
#
_symmetry.space_group_name_H-M   'P 1'
#
loop_
_entity.id
_entity.type
_entity.pdbx_description
1 polymer ?
#
loop_
_entity_poly.entity_id
_entity_poly.type
_entity_poly.pdbx_seq_one_letter_code
_entity_poly.pdbx_strand_id
1 'polypeptide(L)'
;MIQLQPQITRLPLADLILPMNLLHFDSQKLIALGVPPEDAKSIAQTIITKHTMLRYWRKLAQAGIPSDDARRIARAIAKYDVIQTLPSARQQNLIRYYCPIVCRCGLWRSALLLSQPSKLTPVS
;
A
#
# COMPACT_ATOMS: atom_id res chain seq x y z
N MET A 1 40.37 21.74 -28.42
CA MET A 1 39.41 20.61 -28.39
C MET A 1 39.15 20.27 -26.93
N ILE A 2 37.98 20.61 -26.40
CA ILE A 2 37.62 20.36 -24.99
C ILE A 2 36.75 19.11 -24.98
N GLN A 3 37.23 18.02 -24.37
CA GLN A 3 36.40 16.84 -24.10
C GLN A 3 35.53 17.10 -22.87
N LEU A 4 34.21 17.13 -23.07
CA LEU A 4 33.22 17.07 -22.01
C LEU A 4 32.89 15.60 -21.73
N GLN A 5 33.37 15.07 -20.60
CA GLN A 5 32.85 13.82 -20.03
C GLN A 5 31.49 14.08 -19.38
N PRO A 6 30.47 13.24 -19.58
CA PRO A 6 29.21 13.35 -18.87
C PRO A 6 29.40 12.84 -17.44
N GLN A 7 29.37 13.75 -16.48
CA GLN A 7 29.26 13.42 -15.05
C GLN A 7 27.87 12.81 -14.82
N ILE A 8 27.78 11.48 -14.77
CA ILE A 8 26.59 10.78 -14.30
C ILE A 8 26.52 10.98 -12.78
N THR A 9 25.93 12.08 -12.35
CA THR A 9 25.56 12.30 -10.96
C THR A 9 24.59 11.21 -10.55
N ARG A 10 25.06 10.29 -9.70
CA ARG A 10 24.22 9.37 -8.93
C ARG A 10 23.30 10.20 -8.05
N LEU A 11 22.06 10.40 -8.49
CA LEU A 11 21.00 11.01 -7.68
C LEU A 11 20.79 10.13 -6.43
N PRO A 12 20.95 10.68 -5.21
CA PRO A 12 20.65 9.96 -4.00
C PRO A 12 19.13 9.69 -3.95
N LEU A 13 18.74 8.42 -3.83
CA LEU A 13 17.35 7.97 -3.70
C LEU A 13 16.55 8.68 -2.59
N ALA A 14 17.23 9.36 -1.67
CA ALA A 14 16.62 10.15 -0.60
C ALA A 14 15.93 11.44 -1.10
N ASP A 15 16.37 12.02 -2.23
CA ASP A 15 15.82 13.29 -2.74
C ASP A 15 14.58 13.11 -3.63
N LEU A 16 14.19 11.85 -3.91
CA LEU A 16 12.91 11.52 -4.52
C LEU A 16 11.74 11.54 -3.52
N ILE A 17 12.00 11.87 -2.25
CA ILE A 17 10.96 12.15 -1.25
C ILE A 17 10.44 13.59 -1.45
N LEU A 18 10.00 13.89 -2.67
CA LEU A 18 9.00 14.92 -2.88
C LEU A 18 7.77 14.57 -2.02
N PRO A 19 6.97 15.55 -1.56
CA PRO A 19 5.59 15.30 -1.16
C PRO A 19 4.79 14.99 -2.43
N MET A 20 5.17 13.93 -3.15
CA MET A 20 4.39 13.41 -4.23
C MET A 20 3.09 12.97 -3.61
N ASN A 21 2.00 13.60 -4.04
CA ASN A 21 0.67 13.06 -3.93
C ASN A 21 0.64 11.75 -4.76
N LEU A 22 1.28 10.70 -4.25
CA LEU A 22 1.43 9.36 -4.83
C LEU A 22 0.07 8.65 -4.99
N LEU A 23 -1.01 9.26 -4.51
CA LEU A 23 -2.39 8.90 -4.86
C LEU A 23 -2.68 9.10 -6.36
N HIS A 24 -1.93 9.98 -7.05
CA HIS A 24 -2.03 10.22 -8.50
C HIS A 24 -0.81 9.67 -9.25
N PHE A 25 -0.07 8.72 -8.67
CA PHE A 25 0.95 8.01 -9.43
C PHE A 25 0.25 7.12 -10.45
N ASP A 26 0.50 7.37 -11.74
CA ASP A 26 -0.11 6.64 -12.83
C ASP A 26 0.96 5.89 -13.63
N SER A 27 0.61 4.68 -14.04
CA SER A 27 1.33 3.81 -14.96
C SER A 27 1.82 4.51 -16.23
N GLN A 28 1.11 5.52 -16.73
CA GLN A 28 1.53 6.32 -17.89
C GLN A 28 2.91 6.96 -17.70
N LYS A 29 3.24 7.37 -16.47
CA LYS A 29 4.57 7.95 -16.16
C LYS A 29 5.68 6.91 -16.31
N LEU A 30 5.41 5.64 -16.01
CA LEU A 30 6.38 4.55 -16.18
C LEU A 30 6.52 4.15 -17.65
N ILE A 31 5.41 4.15 -18.40
CA ILE A 31 5.44 3.91 -19.85
C ILE A 31 6.25 4.99 -20.55
N ALA A 32 6.08 6.26 -20.18
CA ALA A 32 6.89 7.37 -20.71
C ALA A 32 8.40 7.24 -20.40
N LEU A 33 8.77 6.44 -19.38
CA LEU A 33 10.15 6.12 -19.03
C LEU A 33 10.66 4.83 -19.69
N GLY A 34 9.89 4.24 -20.61
CA GLY A 34 10.27 3.04 -21.36
C GLY A 34 9.93 1.72 -20.69
N VAL A 35 9.11 1.72 -19.63
CA VAL A 35 8.64 0.48 -18.99
C VAL A 35 7.51 -0.14 -19.84
N PRO A 36 7.54 -1.45 -20.13
CA PRO A 36 6.43 -2.13 -20.81
C PRO A 36 5.08 -1.90 -20.09
N PRO A 37 3.96 -1.74 -20.81
CA PRO A 37 2.66 -1.44 -20.18
C PRO A 37 2.22 -2.45 -19.12
N GLU A 38 2.49 -3.74 -19.33
CA GLU A 38 2.21 -4.81 -18.37
C GLU A 38 2.95 -4.63 -17.04
N ASP A 39 4.25 -4.34 -17.12
CA ASP A 39 5.12 -4.10 -15.96
C ASP A 39 4.79 -2.77 -15.28
N ALA A 40 4.53 -1.73 -16.07
CA ALA A 40 4.21 -0.39 -15.59
C ALA A 40 2.99 -0.39 -14.65
N LYS A 41 1.95 -1.15 -15.00
CA LYS A 41 0.75 -1.28 -14.15
C LYS A 41 1.06 -1.97 -12.83
N SER A 42 1.78 -3.09 -12.86
CA SER A 42 2.16 -3.85 -11.67
C SER A 42 3.06 -3.05 -10.73
N ILE A 43 4.05 -2.35 -11.30
CA ILE A 43 4.97 -1.48 -10.57
C ILE A 43 4.20 -0.31 -9.94
N ALA A 44 3.33 0.35 -10.70
CA ALA A 44 2.50 1.44 -10.18
C ALA A 44 1.63 0.99 -9.01
N GLN A 45 0.92 -0.13 -9.16
CA GLN A 45 0.10 -0.70 -8.07
C GLN A 45 0.95 -1.02 -6.83
N THR A 46 2.16 -1.54 -7.01
CA THR A 46 3.07 -1.85 -5.89
C THR A 46 3.50 -0.58 -5.16
N ILE A 47 3.88 0.46 -5.89
CA ILE A 47 4.29 1.76 -5.33
C ILE A 47 3.12 2.39 -4.56
N ILE A 48 1.94 2.48 -5.18
CA ILE A 48 0.75 3.05 -4.57
C ILE A 48 0.36 2.25 -3.31
N THR A 49 0.34 0.92 -3.39
CA THR A 49 0.04 0.05 -2.23
C THR A 49 1.01 0.30 -1.08
N LYS A 50 2.32 0.36 -1.36
CA LYS A 50 3.35 0.60 -0.32
C LYS A 50 3.19 1.98 0.31
N HIS A 51 2.96 3.00 -0.50
CA HIS A 51 2.75 4.36 -0.01
C HIS A 51 1.48 4.46 0.86
N THR A 52 0.36 3.92 0.37
CA THR A 52 -0.91 3.86 1.10
C THR A 52 -0.76 3.10 2.42
N MET A 53 -0.04 1.97 2.41
CA MET A 53 0.28 1.19 3.62
C MET A 53 1.05 2.04 4.64
N LEU A 54 2.07 2.79 4.23
CA LEU A 54 2.86 3.63 5.15
C LEU A 54 1.99 4.72 5.78
N ARG A 55 1.12 5.35 4.98
CA ARG A 55 0.17 6.36 5.47
C ARG A 55 -0.79 5.77 6.50
N TYR A 56 -1.36 4.60 6.23
CA TYR A 56 -2.29 3.93 7.13
C TYR A 56 -1.61 3.44 8.40
N TRP A 57 -0.40 2.90 8.28
CA TRP A 57 0.38 2.45 9.43
C TRP A 57 0.67 3.60 10.40
N ARG A 58 1.10 4.77 9.90
CA ARG A 58 1.31 5.96 10.74
C ARG A 58 0.05 6.38 11.48
N LYS A 59 -1.10 6.43 10.80
CA LYS A 59 -2.39 6.77 11.43
C LYS A 59 -2.75 5.80 12.56
N LEU A 60 -2.62 4.49 12.30
CA LEU A 60 -2.97 3.45 13.27
C LEU A 60 -2.02 3.44 14.47
N ALA A 61 -0.71 3.63 14.24
CA ALA A 61 0.29 3.72 15.30
C ALA A 61 0.07 4.95 16.18
N GLN A 62 -0.22 6.11 15.59
CA GLN A 62 -0.55 7.34 16.32
C GLN A 62 -1.84 7.20 17.13
N ALA A 63 -2.78 6.36 16.68
CA ALA A 63 -4.01 6.07 17.41
C ALA A 63 -3.86 5.01 18.51
N GLY A 64 -2.64 4.53 18.78
CA GLY A 64 -2.32 3.65 19.91
C GLY A 64 -2.31 2.15 19.60
N ILE A 65 -2.41 1.73 18.33
CA ILE A 65 -2.27 0.31 17.98
C ILE A 65 -0.78 -0.08 18.02
N PRO A 66 -0.40 -1.21 18.63
CA PRO A 66 0.96 -1.73 18.60
C PRO A 66 1.53 -1.77 17.17
N SER A 67 2.77 -1.31 16.99
CA SER A 67 3.37 -1.07 15.67
C SER A 67 3.25 -2.26 14.71
N ASP A 68 3.45 -3.49 15.20
CA ASP A 68 3.37 -4.70 14.38
C ASP A 68 1.94 -4.99 13.90
N ASP A 69 0.96 -4.82 14.78
CA ASP A 69 -0.45 -4.99 14.43
C ASP A 69 -0.91 -3.87 13.49
N ALA A 70 -0.53 -2.63 13.78
CA ALA A 70 -0.80 -1.47 12.94
C ALA A 70 -0.25 -1.70 11.52
N ARG A 71 0.96 -2.24 11.38
CA ARG A 71 1.58 -2.56 10.09
C ARG A 71 0.80 -3.65 9.35
N ARG A 72 0.37 -4.71 10.06
CA ARG A 72 -0.41 -5.82 9.46
C ARG A 72 -1.78 -5.35 8.97
N ILE A 73 -2.47 -4.55 9.77
CA ILE A 73 -3.76 -3.94 9.42
C ILE A 73 -3.60 -2.99 8.24
N ALA A 74 -2.63 -2.07 8.31
CA ALA A 74 -2.36 -1.11 7.23
C ALA A 74 -2.09 -1.80 5.89
N ARG A 75 -1.32 -2.90 5.90
CA ARG A 75 -1.05 -3.70 4.70
C ARG A 75 -2.31 -4.34 4.14
N ALA A 76 -3.17 -4.89 4.99
CA ALA A 76 -4.42 -5.50 4.56
C ALA A 76 -5.35 -4.46 3.90
N ILE A 77 -5.56 -3.31 4.56
CA ILE A 77 -6.44 -2.25 4.06
C ILE A 77 -5.86 -1.61 2.79
N ALA A 78 -4.55 -1.36 2.73
CA ALA A 78 -3.93 -0.77 1.54
C ALA A 78 -4.02 -1.68 0.31
N LYS A 79 -3.82 -3.00 0.48
CA LYS A 79 -4.02 -3.97 -0.61
C LYS A 79 -5.48 -4.01 -1.07
N TYR A 80 -6.42 -3.97 -0.13
CA TYR A 80 -7.83 -3.90 -0.47
C TYR A 80 -8.16 -2.63 -1.27
N ASP A 81 -7.72 -1.46 -0.81
CA ASP A 81 -8.03 -0.19 -1.47
C ASP A 81 -7.42 -0.07 -2.89
N VAL A 82 -6.20 -0.59 -3.11
CA VAL A 82 -5.48 -0.39 -4.37
C VAL A 82 -5.74 -1.50 -5.39
N ILE A 83 -5.80 -2.75 -4.94
CA ILE A 83 -5.90 -3.93 -5.83
C ILE A 83 -7.09 -4.84 -5.48
N GLN A 84 -8.04 -4.37 -4.65
CA GLN A 84 -9.28 -5.07 -4.31
C GLN A 84 -9.08 -6.49 -3.75
N THR A 85 -7.91 -6.74 -3.13
CA THR A 85 -7.61 -8.03 -2.50
C THR A 85 -8.20 -8.07 -1.09
N LEU A 86 -9.06 -9.07 -0.83
CA LEU A 86 -9.62 -9.29 0.50
C LEU A 86 -8.53 -9.74 1.50
N PRO A 87 -8.58 -9.29 2.76
CA PRO A 87 -7.68 -9.78 3.79
C PRO A 87 -7.95 -11.24 4.14
N SER A 88 -6.91 -11.94 4.59
CA SER A 88 -7.06 -13.28 5.14
C SER A 88 -7.88 -13.27 6.44
N ALA A 89 -8.41 -14.43 6.85
CA ALA A 89 -9.18 -14.56 8.09
C ALA A 89 -8.43 -14.01 9.33
N ARG A 90 -7.12 -14.27 9.42
CA ARG A 90 -6.27 -13.73 10.50
C ARG A 90 -6.21 -12.20 10.48
N GLN A 91 -6.11 -11.60 9.29
CA GLN A 91 -6.09 -10.15 9.14
C GLN A 91 -7.47 -9.53 9.45
N GLN A 92 -8.56 -10.17 9.02
CA GLN A 92 -9.92 -9.74 9.34
C GLN A 92 -10.17 -9.77 10.84
N ASN A 93 -9.75 -10.84 11.54
CA ASN A 93 -9.86 -10.92 13.00
C ASN A 93 -9.07 -9.81 13.69
N LEU A 94 -7.86 -9.50 13.19
CA LEU A 94 -7.06 -8.40 13.72
C LEU A 94 -7.72 -7.03 13.49
N ILE A 95 -8.29 -6.82 12.30
CA ILE A 95 -9.06 -5.60 11.98
C ILE A 95 -10.29 -5.48 12.88
N ARG A 96 -11.02 -6.58 13.12
CA ARG A 96 -12.20 -6.62 14.00
C ARG A 96 -11.82 -6.31 15.45
N TYR A 97 -10.72 -6.87 15.94
CA TYR A 97 -10.23 -6.61 17.29
C TYR A 97 -9.97 -5.11 17.53
N TYR A 98 -9.35 -4.43 16.57
CA TYR A 98 -9.08 -2.99 16.63
C TYR A 98 -10.17 -2.12 15.93
N CYS A 99 -11.37 -2.66 15.69
CA CYS A 99 -12.40 -2.01 14.88
C CYS A 99 -12.70 -0.55 15.32
N PRO A 100 -12.88 -0.24 16.61
CA PRO A 100 -13.14 1.14 17.04
C PRO A 100 -12.06 2.13 16.59
N ILE A 101 -10.78 1.73 16.68
CA ILE A 101 -9.64 2.57 16.30
C ILE A 101 -9.55 2.68 14.78
N VAL A 102 -9.72 1.57 14.06
CA VAL A 102 -9.74 1.54 12.58
C VAL A 102 -10.84 2.46 12.03
N CYS A 103 -12.03 2.42 12.63
CA CYS A 103 -13.14 3.30 12.28
C CYS A 103 -12.82 4.77 12.58
N ARG A 104 -12.29 5.08 13.77
CA ARG A 104 -11.87 6.45 14.14
C ARG A 104 -10.81 7.03 13.20
N CYS A 105 -9.91 6.18 12.68
CA CYS A 105 -8.90 6.59 11.71
C CYS A 105 -9.45 6.79 10.28
N GLY A 106 -10.73 6.52 10.04
CA GLY A 106 -11.37 6.57 8.71
C GLY A 106 -10.91 5.46 7.77
N LEU A 107 -10.43 4.33 8.32
CA LEU A 107 -9.86 3.21 7.54
C LEU A 107 -10.82 2.02 7.42
N TRP A 108 -12.09 2.21 7.76
CA TRP A 108 -13.10 1.16 7.68
C TRP A 108 -13.59 0.95 6.24
N ARG A 109 -13.96 -0.30 5.91
CA ARG A 109 -14.67 -0.68 4.68
C ARG A 109 -15.66 -1.78 5.04
N SER A 110 -16.86 -1.72 4.47
CA SER A 110 -17.91 -2.72 4.72
C SER A 110 -17.42 -4.15 4.43
N ALA A 111 -16.74 -4.36 3.29
CA ALA A 111 -16.18 -5.65 2.92
C ALA A 111 -15.13 -6.19 3.91
N LEU A 112 -14.38 -5.32 4.60
CA LEU A 112 -13.35 -5.76 5.55
C LEU A 112 -13.94 -6.26 6.87
N LEU A 113 -15.17 -5.84 7.20
CA LEU A 113 -15.84 -6.17 8.46
C LEU A 113 -16.89 -7.27 8.29
N LEU A 114 -17.59 -7.27 7.16
CA LEU A 114 -18.78 -8.10 6.91
C LEU A 114 -18.51 -9.34 6.06
N SER A 115 -17.36 -9.46 5.40
CA SER A 115 -17.00 -10.70 4.71
C SER A 115 -16.90 -11.83 5.74
N GLN A 116 -17.76 -12.84 5.62
CA GLN A 116 -17.62 -14.06 6.39
C GLN A 116 -16.35 -14.77 5.89
N PRO A 117 -15.48 -15.31 6.79
CA PRO A 117 -14.53 -16.30 6.36
C PRO A 117 -15.36 -17.45 5.82
N SER A 118 -15.38 -17.59 4.49
CA SER A 118 -16.05 -18.70 3.80
C SER A 118 -15.73 -19.98 4.56
N LYS A 119 -16.78 -20.66 5.03
CA LYS A 119 -16.72 -21.99 5.63
C LYS A 119 -15.69 -22.80 4.85
N LEU A 120 -14.56 -23.09 5.47
CA LEU A 120 -13.61 -24.09 4.99
C LEU A 120 -14.39 -25.40 5.00
N THR A 121 -14.97 -25.77 3.87
CA THR A 121 -15.39 -27.16 3.63
C THR A 121 -14.11 -27.99 3.63
N PRO A 122 -13.94 -28.97 4.52
CA PRO A 122 -12.91 -29.97 4.32
C PRO A 122 -13.31 -30.75 3.07
N VAL A 123 -12.44 -30.73 2.06
CA VAL A 123 -12.52 -31.70 0.97
C VAL A 123 -12.28 -33.06 1.62
N SER A 124 -13.30 -33.92 1.52
CA SER A 124 -13.30 -35.31 1.99
C SER A 124 -12.22 -36.14 1.32
#